data_AF-A0A7E6D4U7-F1
#
_entry.id   AF-A0A7E6D4U7-F1
#
_cell.length_a   1.000
_cell.length_b   1.000
_cell.length_c   1.000
_cell.angle_alpha   90.00
_cell.angle_beta   90.00
_cell.angle_gamma   90.00
#
_symmetry.space_group_name_H-M   'P 1'
#
loop_
_entity.id
_entity.type
_entity.pdbx_description
1 polymer ?
#
loop_
_entity_poly.entity_id
_entity_poly.type
_entity_poly.pdbx_seq_one_letter_code
_entity_poly.pdbx_strand_id
1 'polypeptide(L)'
;MEILMTVSKFASICTMGANASALEKEIGPEQFPVNEHYFGLVNFGNTCYCNSVLQALYFCRPFREKVLAYKSQPRKKENLLTCLADLFHSIATQKKKVGVIPPKKFITRLRKENELFDNYMQQDAHEFLNYLLNTIADILQEERKQEKQNGRLPNGSVDSENNNSTPDPTWVHEIFQGTLTNETRCLTCETISSKDEDFLDLSVDVEQNTSITHCLRGFSNTETLCSEYKYYCEECRSKQEAHKRGPNRGHYIAIVKSHDFWLLFDDDIVEKIDAQAIEEFYGLTSDISKNSESGYILFYQSRD
;
A
#
# COMPACT_ATOMS: atom_id res chain seq x y z
N MET A 1 22.36 23.87 3.71
CA MET A 1 22.65 25.31 3.67
C MET A 1 21.65 25.93 2.73
N GLU A 2 20.75 26.75 3.26
CA GLU A 2 19.74 27.48 2.50
C GLU A 2 20.40 28.45 1.51
N ILE A 3 19.82 28.57 0.32
CA ILE A 3 20.05 29.72 -0.56
C ILE A 3 18.67 30.32 -0.86
N LEU A 4 18.50 31.56 -0.42
CA LEU A 4 17.35 32.42 -0.66
C LEU A 4 17.64 33.27 -1.90
N MET A 5 16.81 33.19 -2.95
CA MET A 5 16.67 34.25 -3.95
C MET A 5 15.20 34.34 -4.39
N THR A 6 14.53 35.41 -3.98
CA THR A 6 13.22 35.90 -4.46
C THR A 6 13.36 36.65 -5.78
N VAL A 7 12.51 36.41 -6.80
CA VAL A 7 11.72 37.46 -7.52
C VAL A 7 10.51 36.89 -8.29
N SER A 8 9.40 37.66 -8.22
CA SER A 8 8.30 37.87 -9.20
C SER A 8 7.05 36.97 -9.19
N LYS A 9 6.01 37.51 -8.52
CA LYS A 9 4.58 37.15 -8.54
C LYS A 9 4.01 36.90 -9.95
N PHE A 10 3.35 35.76 -10.09
CA PHE A 10 1.95 35.69 -10.56
C PHE A 10 1.16 34.87 -9.53
N ALA A 11 0.86 35.48 -8.39
CA ALA A 11 -0.17 34.95 -7.51
C ALA A 11 -1.51 35.26 -8.16
N SER A 12 -2.08 34.26 -8.85
CA SER A 12 -3.50 34.30 -9.17
C SER A 12 -4.23 34.23 -7.83
N ILE A 13 -4.72 35.37 -7.34
CA ILE A 13 -5.55 35.44 -6.13
C ILE A 13 -6.85 34.70 -6.47
N CYS A 14 -6.88 33.41 -6.20
CA CYS A 14 -8.12 32.66 -6.10
C CYS A 14 -8.81 33.13 -4.83
N THR A 15 -9.67 34.14 -4.98
CA THR A 15 -10.68 34.48 -3.98
C THR A 15 -11.45 33.22 -3.64
N MET A 16 -11.30 32.73 -2.40
CA MET A 16 -12.11 31.64 -1.90
C MET A 16 -13.58 32.04 -2.03
N GLY A 17 -14.32 31.34 -2.89
CA GLY A 17 -15.76 31.55 -3.01
C GLY A 17 -16.44 31.23 -1.68
N ALA A 18 -17.57 31.90 -1.41
CA ALA A 18 -18.38 31.69 -0.20
C ALA A 18 -18.83 30.22 0.05
N ASN A 19 -18.59 29.33 -0.92
CA ASN A 19 -18.99 27.92 -0.94
C ASN A 19 -17.84 26.92 -0.68
N ALA A 20 -16.65 27.37 -0.25
CA ALA A 20 -15.53 26.48 0.03
C ALA A 20 -15.81 25.56 1.24
N SER A 21 -15.39 24.30 1.15
CA SER A 21 -15.50 23.32 2.24
C SER A 21 -14.70 23.71 3.48
N ALA A 22 -14.98 23.08 4.63
CA ALA A 22 -14.22 23.31 5.86
C ALA A 22 -12.72 23.02 5.68
N LEU A 23 -12.39 21.88 5.05
CA LEU A 23 -11.01 21.51 4.75
C LEU A 23 -10.30 22.52 3.83
N GLU A 24 -10.99 23.03 2.79
CA GLU A 24 -10.41 24.08 1.93
C GLU A 24 -10.11 25.36 2.69
N LYS A 25 -10.96 25.73 3.66
CA LYS A 25 -10.75 26.89 4.54
C LYS A 25 -9.59 26.68 5.49
N GLU A 26 -9.45 25.47 6.02
CA GLU A 26 -8.41 25.12 6.97
C GLU A 26 -7.02 25.03 6.33
N ILE A 27 -6.92 24.45 5.13
CA ILE A 27 -5.66 24.43 4.35
C ILE A 27 -5.33 25.85 3.85
N GLY A 28 -6.36 26.60 3.42
CA GLY A 28 -6.21 27.94 2.88
C GLY A 28 -5.73 27.97 1.42
N PRO A 29 -5.94 29.10 0.73
CA PRO A 29 -5.75 29.20 -0.72
C PRO A 29 -4.28 29.15 -1.16
N GLU A 30 -3.35 29.50 -0.28
CA GLU A 30 -1.91 29.53 -0.59
C GLU A 30 -1.27 28.14 -0.54
N GLN A 31 -1.74 27.27 0.36
CA GLN A 31 -1.18 25.93 0.56
C GLN A 31 -1.94 24.85 -0.22
N PHE A 32 -3.19 25.13 -0.63
CA PHE A 32 -4.00 24.15 -1.36
C PHE A 32 -3.41 23.89 -2.76
N PRO A 33 -2.92 22.66 -3.06
CA PRO A 33 -2.29 22.38 -4.35
C PRO A 33 -3.29 22.47 -5.51
N VAL A 34 -2.87 23.08 -6.63
CA VAL A 34 -3.78 23.46 -7.74
C VAL A 34 -4.50 22.28 -8.38
N ASN A 35 -3.84 21.11 -8.45
CA ASN A 35 -4.35 19.91 -9.14
C ASN A 35 -4.58 18.74 -8.17
N GLU A 36 -4.72 18.98 -6.87
CA GLU A 36 -5.04 17.94 -5.90
C GLU A 36 -6.52 17.95 -5.53
N HIS A 37 -7.03 16.75 -5.29
CA HIS A 37 -8.42 16.48 -4.92
C HIS A 37 -8.43 15.60 -3.67
N TYR A 38 -9.10 16.04 -2.61
CA TYR A 38 -9.17 15.34 -1.33
C TYR A 38 -10.57 14.79 -1.12
N PHE A 39 -10.74 13.49 -1.37
CA PHE A 39 -12.04 12.84 -1.32
C PHE A 39 -12.04 11.67 -0.34
N GLY A 40 -12.95 11.73 0.63
CA GLY A 40 -13.26 10.59 1.49
C GLY A 40 -13.93 9.46 0.69
N LEU A 41 -13.86 8.24 1.21
CA LEU A 41 -14.47 7.05 0.63
C LEU A 41 -15.60 6.55 1.53
N VAL A 42 -16.79 6.38 0.96
CA VAL A 42 -17.95 5.89 1.72
C VAL A 42 -17.70 4.47 2.23
N ASN A 43 -17.96 4.23 3.52
CA ASN A 43 -17.96 2.90 4.11
C ASN A 43 -19.20 2.10 3.71
N PHE A 44 -19.02 0.88 3.21
CA PHE A 44 -20.09 -0.05 2.82
C PHE A 44 -20.27 -1.22 3.81
N GLY A 45 -20.15 -0.91 5.10
CA GLY A 45 -20.23 -1.85 6.21
C GLY A 45 -18.91 -2.59 6.40
N ASN A 46 -18.14 -2.16 7.41
CA ASN A 46 -16.83 -2.71 7.76
C ASN A 46 -15.84 -2.73 6.58
N THR A 47 -15.88 -1.71 5.70
CA THR A 47 -14.94 -1.58 4.57
C THR A 47 -13.84 -0.55 4.81
N CYS A 48 -13.69 -0.04 6.04
CA CYS A 48 -12.65 0.96 6.37
C CYS A 48 -11.23 0.41 6.18
N TYR A 49 -11.00 -0.90 6.36
CA TYR A 49 -9.73 -1.56 6.04
C TYR A 49 -9.32 -1.38 4.57
N CYS A 50 -10.31 -1.36 3.68
CA CYS A 50 -10.12 -1.17 2.24
C CYS A 50 -9.92 0.32 1.94
N ASN A 51 -10.77 1.17 2.51
CA ASN A 51 -10.67 2.61 2.31
C ASN A 51 -9.31 3.18 2.77
N SER A 52 -8.82 2.78 3.94
CA SER A 52 -7.54 3.27 4.46
C SER A 52 -6.36 2.90 3.55
N VAL A 53 -6.31 1.65 3.07
CA VAL A 53 -5.28 1.19 2.14
C VAL A 53 -5.39 1.88 0.78
N LEU A 54 -6.60 2.08 0.25
CA LEU A 54 -6.81 2.82 -0.99
C LEU A 54 -6.32 4.27 -0.89
N GLN A 55 -6.57 4.94 0.25
CA GLN A 55 -6.04 6.29 0.48
C GLN A 55 -4.51 6.26 0.55
N ALA A 56 -3.91 5.36 1.33
CA ALA A 56 -2.45 5.25 1.42
C ALA A 56 -1.80 5.03 0.03
N LEU A 57 -2.35 4.13 -0.77
CA LEU A 57 -1.89 3.86 -2.14
C LEU A 57 -2.12 5.04 -3.10
N TYR A 58 -3.21 5.79 -2.96
CA TYR A 58 -3.47 6.98 -3.78
C TYR A 58 -2.41 8.07 -3.54
N PHE A 59 -1.93 8.21 -2.30
CA PHE A 59 -0.89 9.18 -1.97
C PHE A 59 0.54 8.67 -2.22
N CYS A 60 0.71 7.38 -2.54
CA CYS A 60 1.95 6.87 -3.13
C CYS A 60 2.04 7.34 -4.59
N ARG A 61 2.67 8.50 -4.83
CA ARG A 61 2.69 9.16 -6.16
C ARG A 61 3.12 8.24 -7.31
N PRO A 62 4.20 7.44 -7.22
CA PRO A 62 4.58 6.55 -8.32
C PRO A 62 3.49 5.54 -8.66
N PHE A 63 2.80 5.00 -7.65
CA PHE A 63 1.70 4.05 -7.84
C PHE A 63 0.49 4.74 -8.47
N ARG A 64 0.08 5.91 -7.94
CA ARG A 64 -1.01 6.72 -8.50
C ARG A 64 -0.79 7.01 -9.98
N GLU A 65 0.41 7.44 -10.36
CA GLU A 65 0.77 7.77 -11.74
C GLU A 65 0.66 6.56 -12.67
N LYS A 66 1.18 5.40 -12.27
CA LYS A 66 1.07 4.15 -13.07
C LYS A 66 -0.39 3.70 -13.21
N VAL A 67 -1.20 3.80 -12.15
CA VAL A 67 -2.63 3.45 -12.18
C VAL A 67 -3.42 4.41 -13.09
N LEU A 68 -3.16 5.72 -13.02
CA LEU A 68 -3.78 6.70 -13.92
C LEU A 68 -3.33 6.50 -15.37
N ALA A 69 -2.05 6.17 -15.61
CA ALA A 69 -1.56 5.83 -16.94
C ALA A 69 -2.23 4.56 -17.49
N TYR A 70 -2.47 3.56 -16.64
CA TYR A 70 -3.21 2.35 -17.01
C TYR A 70 -4.65 2.67 -17.44
N LYS A 71 -5.33 3.63 -16.78
CA LYS A 71 -6.67 4.09 -17.16
C LYS A 71 -6.74 4.70 -18.57
N SER A 72 -5.66 5.34 -19.01
CA SER A 72 -5.57 6.02 -20.32
C SER A 72 -5.33 5.05 -21.49
N GLN A 73 -5.01 3.78 -21.21
CA GLN A 73 -4.85 2.75 -22.23
C GLN A 73 -6.21 2.36 -22.85
N PRO A 74 -6.22 1.80 -24.08
CA PRO A 74 -7.46 1.34 -24.73
C PRO A 74 -8.24 0.36 -23.84
N ARG A 75 -9.56 0.34 -24.02
CA ARG A 75 -10.50 -0.31 -23.11
C ARG A 75 -10.16 -1.79 -22.90
N LYS A 76 -9.69 -2.12 -21.69
CA LYS A 76 -9.38 -3.48 -21.26
C LYS A 76 -10.62 -4.18 -20.68
N LYS A 77 -10.55 -5.51 -20.58
CA LYS A 77 -11.57 -6.32 -19.90
C LYS A 77 -11.63 -5.92 -18.43
N GLU A 78 -12.83 -5.84 -17.88
CA GLU A 78 -13.03 -5.46 -16.48
C GLU A 78 -12.40 -6.48 -15.51
N ASN A 79 -11.54 -5.97 -14.63
CA ASN A 79 -10.86 -6.64 -13.53
C ASN A 79 -10.65 -5.66 -12.35
N LEU A 80 -10.12 -6.14 -11.22
CA LEU A 80 -9.86 -5.30 -10.05
C LEU A 80 -8.99 -4.07 -10.35
N LEU A 81 -7.93 -4.21 -11.17
CA LEU A 81 -7.06 -3.11 -11.57
C LEU A 81 -7.80 -2.04 -12.39
N THR A 82 -8.67 -2.43 -13.33
CA THR A 82 -9.51 -1.46 -14.06
C THR A 82 -10.48 -0.72 -13.15
N CYS A 83 -11.05 -1.39 -12.15
CA CYS A 83 -11.92 -0.75 -11.14
C CYS A 83 -11.14 0.21 -10.24
N LEU A 84 -9.91 -0.15 -9.86
CA LEU A 84 -9.00 0.74 -9.12
C LEU A 84 -8.64 1.97 -9.95
N ALA A 85 -8.31 1.75 -11.23
CA ALA A 85 -7.96 2.81 -12.17
C ALA A 85 -9.13 3.76 -12.40
N ASP A 86 -10.36 3.25 -12.53
CA ASP A 86 -11.59 4.04 -12.58
C ASP A 86 -11.79 4.87 -11.30
N LEU A 87 -11.55 4.28 -10.13
CA LEU A 87 -11.66 4.98 -8.84
C LEU A 87 -10.64 6.11 -8.72
N PHE A 88 -9.36 5.83 -8.97
CA PHE A 88 -8.28 6.83 -8.89
C PHE A 88 -8.49 7.96 -9.89
N HIS A 89 -8.93 7.62 -11.11
CA HIS A 89 -9.30 8.60 -12.12
C HIS A 89 -10.50 9.44 -11.68
N SER A 90 -11.51 8.82 -11.06
CA SER A 90 -12.67 9.54 -10.53
C SER A 90 -12.29 10.53 -9.44
N ILE A 91 -11.29 10.24 -8.60
CA ILE A 91 -10.79 11.19 -7.59
C ILE A 91 -10.02 12.32 -8.28
N ALA A 92 -9.07 11.97 -9.16
CA ALA A 92 -8.15 12.91 -9.80
C ALA A 92 -8.81 13.89 -10.79
N THR A 93 -10.03 13.61 -11.25
CA THR A 93 -10.73 14.42 -12.26
C THR A 93 -11.95 15.14 -11.71
N GLN A 94 -12.13 15.15 -10.38
CA GLN A 94 -13.30 15.80 -9.81
C GLN A 94 -13.32 17.31 -10.06
N LYS A 95 -14.52 17.87 -10.22
CA LYS A 95 -14.69 19.31 -10.37
C LYS A 95 -14.48 20.06 -9.06
N LYS A 96 -14.85 19.42 -7.95
CA LYS A 96 -14.66 19.96 -6.60
C LYS A 96 -13.28 19.55 -6.08
N LYS A 97 -12.70 20.40 -5.25
CA LYS A 97 -11.43 20.13 -4.56
C LYS A 97 -11.58 19.13 -3.42
N VAL A 98 -12.71 19.17 -2.71
CA VAL A 98 -13.00 18.31 -1.55
C VAL A 98 -14.38 17.69 -1.69
N GLY A 99 -14.53 16.45 -1.24
CA GLY A 99 -15.83 15.78 -1.19
C GLY A 99 -15.75 14.32 -0.77
N VAL A 100 -16.73 13.53 -1.20
CA VAL A 100 -16.84 12.11 -0.88
C VAL A 100 -17.16 11.32 -2.15
N ILE A 101 -16.51 10.17 -2.34
CA ILE A 101 -16.74 9.24 -3.44
C ILE A 101 -17.17 7.87 -2.90
N PRO A 102 -18.23 7.26 -3.45
CA PRO A 102 -18.60 5.90 -3.11
C PRO A 102 -17.81 4.87 -3.97
N PRO A 103 -16.87 4.07 -3.42
CA PRO A 103 -16.10 3.07 -4.18
C PRO A 103 -16.92 1.80 -4.54
N LYS A 104 -18.22 1.93 -4.84
CA LYS A 104 -19.16 0.80 -5.05
C LYS A 104 -18.64 -0.24 -6.04
N LYS A 105 -18.21 0.21 -7.23
CA LYS A 105 -17.72 -0.70 -8.29
C LYS A 105 -16.50 -1.49 -7.83
N PHE A 106 -15.56 -0.83 -7.16
CA PHE A 106 -14.36 -1.47 -6.64
C PHE A 106 -14.70 -2.51 -5.56
N ILE A 107 -15.53 -2.14 -4.58
CA ILE A 107 -15.95 -3.06 -3.51
C ILE A 107 -16.72 -4.26 -4.07
N THR A 108 -17.67 -4.04 -4.99
CA THR A 108 -18.40 -5.14 -5.65
C THR A 108 -17.44 -6.06 -6.40
N ARG A 109 -16.42 -5.51 -7.06
CA ARG A 109 -15.43 -6.32 -7.78
C ARG A 109 -14.52 -7.10 -6.83
N LEU A 110 -14.04 -6.47 -5.75
CA LEU A 110 -13.23 -7.10 -4.72
C LEU A 110 -13.94 -8.32 -4.11
N ARG A 111 -15.19 -8.14 -3.68
CA ARG A 111 -16.01 -9.23 -3.12
C ARG A 111 -16.22 -10.37 -4.11
N LYS A 112 -16.41 -10.04 -5.40
CA LYS A 112 -16.58 -11.05 -6.45
C LYS A 112 -15.30 -11.83 -6.76
N GLU A 113 -14.13 -11.20 -6.65
CA GLU A 113 -12.85 -11.84 -7.00
C GLU A 113 -12.22 -12.63 -5.85
N ASN A 114 -12.58 -12.33 -4.59
CA ASN A 114 -12.04 -13.05 -3.45
C ASN A 114 -13.10 -13.22 -2.33
N GLU A 115 -13.49 -14.48 -2.11
CA GLU A 115 -14.49 -14.89 -1.12
C GLU A 115 -14.11 -14.48 0.32
N LEU A 116 -12.81 -14.33 0.62
CA LEU A 116 -12.35 -13.87 1.93
C LEU A 116 -12.89 -12.48 2.26
N PHE A 117 -13.05 -11.62 1.26
CA PHE A 117 -13.61 -10.29 1.39
C PHE A 117 -15.14 -10.23 1.11
N ASP A 118 -15.77 -11.33 0.67
CA ASP A 118 -17.20 -11.40 0.36
C ASP A 118 -18.09 -11.59 1.59
N ASN A 119 -17.94 -10.67 2.54
CA ASN A 119 -18.76 -10.60 3.72
C ASN A 119 -18.79 -9.15 4.25
N TYR A 120 -19.52 -8.96 5.35
CA TYR A 120 -19.66 -7.66 6.03
C TYR A 120 -18.85 -7.63 7.33
N MET A 121 -17.87 -8.52 7.51
CA MET A 121 -17.00 -8.54 8.69
C MET A 121 -15.82 -7.59 8.48
N GLN A 122 -15.25 -7.11 9.58
CA GLN A 122 -13.97 -6.41 9.55
C GLN A 122 -12.89 -7.35 9.05
N GLN A 123 -12.01 -6.85 8.17
CA GLN A 123 -10.91 -7.60 7.59
C GLN A 123 -9.59 -6.95 7.95
N ASP A 124 -8.50 -7.70 7.80
CA ASP A 124 -7.16 -7.20 8.02
C ASP A 124 -6.73 -6.31 6.85
N ALA A 125 -6.34 -5.06 7.14
CA ALA A 125 -5.89 -4.12 6.12
C ALA A 125 -4.58 -4.59 5.43
N HIS A 126 -3.72 -5.31 6.15
CA HIS A 126 -2.48 -5.85 5.59
C HIS A 126 -2.77 -7.00 4.62
N GLU A 127 -3.70 -7.89 4.98
CA GLU A 127 -4.16 -8.97 4.08
C GLU A 127 -4.78 -8.40 2.80
N PHE A 128 -5.58 -7.33 2.91
CA PHE A 128 -6.11 -6.64 1.75
C PHE A 128 -5.03 -5.98 0.88
N LEU A 129 -4.05 -5.29 1.48
CA LEU A 129 -2.94 -4.68 0.75
C LEU A 129 -2.15 -5.73 -0.04
N ASN A 130 -1.76 -6.82 0.62
CA ASN A 130 -0.98 -7.88 0.01
C ASN A 130 -1.77 -8.55 -1.13
N TYR A 131 -3.05 -8.85 -0.92
CA TYR A 131 -3.93 -9.37 -1.97
C TYR A 131 -4.03 -8.40 -3.16
N LEU A 132 -4.24 -7.11 -2.90
CA LEU A 132 -4.42 -6.11 -3.96
C LEU A 132 -3.16 -5.98 -4.83
N LEU A 133 -1.97 -5.84 -4.21
CA LEU A 133 -0.72 -5.68 -4.95
C LEU A 133 -0.38 -6.92 -5.79
N ASN A 134 -0.51 -8.11 -5.22
CA ASN A 134 -0.29 -9.37 -5.95
C ASN A 134 -1.29 -9.54 -7.09
N THR A 135 -2.57 -9.26 -6.87
CA THR A 135 -3.61 -9.33 -7.93
C THR A 135 -3.29 -8.37 -9.09
N ILE A 136 -2.84 -7.15 -8.79
CA ILE A 136 -2.42 -6.19 -9.83
C ILE A 136 -1.18 -6.70 -10.56
N ALA A 137 -0.19 -7.24 -9.85
CA ALA A 137 1.00 -7.82 -10.44
C ALA A 137 0.66 -8.96 -11.42
N ASP A 138 -0.21 -9.89 -11.01
CA ASP A 138 -0.68 -11.01 -11.82
C ASP A 138 -1.41 -10.56 -13.08
N ILE A 139 -2.31 -9.58 -12.97
CA ILE A 139 -3.02 -8.99 -14.11
C ILE A 139 -2.02 -8.45 -15.14
N LEU A 140 -1.00 -7.72 -14.69
CA LEU A 140 0.00 -7.12 -15.57
C LEU A 140 0.92 -8.16 -16.21
N GLN A 141 1.29 -9.20 -15.48
CA GLN A 141 2.07 -10.31 -16.04
C GLN A 141 1.29 -11.06 -17.11
N GLU A 142 0.00 -11.33 -16.86
CA GLU A 142 -0.87 -12.01 -17.80
C GLU A 142 -1.09 -11.20 -19.09
N GLU A 143 -1.30 -9.89 -18.97
CA GLU A 143 -1.39 -8.98 -20.13
C GLU A 143 -0.12 -9.01 -20.99
N ARG A 144 1.07 -8.98 -20.37
CA ARG A 144 2.35 -9.08 -21.10
C ARG A 144 2.52 -10.43 -21.79
N LYS A 145 2.11 -11.53 -21.16
CA LYS A 145 2.14 -12.86 -21.79
C LYS A 145 1.26 -12.90 -23.03
N GLN A 146 0.06 -12.30 -22.97
CA GLN A 146 -0.85 -12.21 -24.10
C GLN A 146 -0.31 -11.34 -25.23
N GLU A 147 0.33 -10.21 -24.92
CA GLU A 147 1.00 -9.35 -25.91
C GLU A 147 2.14 -10.09 -26.64
N LYS A 148 2.98 -10.83 -25.91
CA LYS A 148 4.06 -11.65 -26.49
C LYS A 148 3.52 -12.77 -27.38
N GLN A 149 2.38 -13.37 -27.02
CA GLN A 149 1.73 -14.41 -27.82
C GLN A 149 1.08 -13.83 -29.08
N ASN A 150 0.39 -12.69 -28.98
CA ASN A 150 -0.28 -12.04 -30.11
C ASN A 150 0.71 -11.39 -31.10
N GLY A 151 1.93 -11.05 -30.66
CA GLY A 151 2.99 -10.49 -31.50
C GLY A 151 3.82 -11.52 -32.29
N ARG A 152 3.64 -12.83 -32.09
CA ARG A 152 4.32 -13.87 -32.87
C ARG A 152 3.59 -14.15 -34.18
N LEU A 153 4.17 -13.73 -35.31
CA LEU A 153 3.75 -14.16 -36.65
C LEU A 153 3.93 -15.69 -36.82
N PRO A 154 3.15 -16.38 -37.67
CA PRO A 154 3.15 -17.86 -37.74
C PRO A 154 4.40 -18.50 -38.39
N ASN A 155 5.44 -17.75 -38.70
CA ASN A 155 6.63 -18.26 -39.40
C ASN A 155 7.92 -17.69 -38.79
N GLY A 156 8.55 -18.47 -37.90
CA GLY A 156 9.88 -18.19 -37.36
C GLY A 156 10.24 -19.23 -36.31
N SER A 157 11.35 -19.93 -36.55
CA SER A 157 11.98 -21.01 -35.77
C SER A 157 11.57 -21.17 -34.30
N VAL A 158 11.24 -22.42 -33.94
CA VAL A 158 11.10 -22.91 -32.57
C VAL A 158 12.49 -22.95 -31.93
N ASP A 159 12.97 -21.81 -31.46
CA ASP A 159 13.98 -21.80 -30.42
C ASP A 159 13.26 -21.97 -29.09
N SER A 160 13.22 -23.23 -28.65
CA SER A 160 12.91 -23.63 -27.28
C SER A 160 14.01 -23.11 -26.35
N GLU A 161 14.07 -21.80 -26.15
CA GLU A 161 14.95 -21.20 -25.15
C GLU A 161 14.19 -21.05 -23.81
N ASN A 162 14.60 -21.89 -22.85
CA ASN A 162 14.46 -21.74 -21.41
C ASN A 162 13.09 -21.31 -20.84
N ASN A 163 12.24 -22.30 -20.55
CA ASN A 163 11.05 -22.18 -19.67
C ASN A 163 11.37 -21.88 -18.18
N ASN A 164 12.58 -21.43 -17.84
CA ASN A 164 13.03 -21.19 -16.45
C ASN A 164 13.45 -19.73 -16.18
N SER A 165 13.21 -18.78 -17.09
CA SER A 165 13.45 -17.36 -16.81
C SER A 165 12.32 -16.80 -15.93
N THR A 166 12.69 -16.23 -14.78
CA THR A 166 11.82 -15.47 -13.89
C THR A 166 10.99 -14.47 -14.70
N PRO A 167 9.67 -14.37 -14.48
CA PRO A 167 8.81 -13.47 -15.24
C PRO A 167 9.29 -12.02 -15.11
N ASP A 168 9.29 -11.28 -16.22
CA ASP A 168 9.75 -9.88 -16.24
C ASP A 168 8.98 -9.03 -15.20
N PRO A 169 9.68 -8.23 -14.38
CA PRO A 169 9.07 -7.47 -13.30
C PRO A 169 8.07 -6.44 -13.84
N THR A 170 6.88 -6.40 -13.22
CA THR A 170 5.84 -5.39 -13.53
C THR A 170 6.12 -4.08 -12.81
N TRP A 171 5.39 -3.01 -13.14
CA TRP A 171 5.55 -1.74 -12.43
C TRP A 171 5.13 -1.80 -10.95
N VAL A 172 4.38 -2.83 -10.53
CA VAL A 172 4.14 -3.07 -9.09
C VAL A 172 5.46 -3.46 -8.42
N HIS A 173 6.20 -4.37 -9.04
CA HIS A 173 7.50 -4.80 -8.55
C HIS A 173 8.52 -3.66 -8.60
N GLU A 174 8.50 -2.82 -9.65
CA GLU A 174 9.34 -1.61 -9.72
C GLU A 174 9.15 -0.65 -8.53
N ILE A 175 7.95 -0.61 -7.94
CA ILE A 175 7.60 0.34 -6.88
C ILE A 175 7.77 -0.27 -5.48
N PHE A 176 7.33 -1.51 -5.30
CA PHE A 176 7.19 -2.13 -3.97
C PHE A 176 8.13 -3.31 -3.74
N GLN A 177 8.73 -3.90 -4.79
CA GLN A 177 9.55 -5.09 -4.58
C GLN A 177 10.91 -4.72 -3.99
N GLY A 178 11.25 -5.39 -2.90
CA GLY A 178 12.63 -5.54 -2.43
C GLY A 178 13.03 -7.01 -2.40
N THR A 179 14.29 -7.27 -2.06
CA THR A 179 14.84 -8.62 -1.91
C THR A 179 15.53 -8.73 -0.56
N LEU A 180 15.24 -9.80 0.18
CA LEU A 180 15.90 -10.18 1.43
C LEU A 180 16.81 -11.38 1.18
N THR A 181 18.02 -11.34 1.71
CA THR A 181 18.91 -12.50 1.73
C THR A 181 18.82 -13.16 3.10
N ASN A 182 18.18 -14.33 3.16
CA ASN A 182 18.06 -15.14 4.37
C ASN A 182 19.26 -16.09 4.48
N GLU A 183 20.12 -15.86 5.47
CA GLU A 183 21.27 -16.72 5.75
C GLU A 183 21.00 -17.62 6.96
N THR A 184 21.06 -18.93 6.74
CA THR A 184 20.92 -19.93 7.81
C THR A 184 22.26 -20.65 7.99
N ARG A 185 22.84 -20.54 9.18
CA ARG A 185 24.03 -21.30 9.58
C ARG A 185 23.62 -22.48 10.46
N CYS A 186 23.94 -23.70 10.03
CA CYS A 186 23.76 -24.89 10.87
C CYS A 186 24.73 -24.84 12.05
N LEU A 187 24.24 -24.89 13.28
CA LEU A 187 25.09 -24.87 14.48
C LEU A 187 25.85 -26.19 14.72
N THR A 188 25.51 -27.27 14.02
CA THR A 188 26.15 -28.58 14.16
C THR A 188 27.29 -28.79 13.17
N CYS A 189 27.07 -28.48 11.88
CA CYS A 189 28.06 -28.69 10.81
C CYS A 189 28.64 -27.40 10.24
N GLU A 190 28.21 -26.24 10.73
CA GLU A 190 28.62 -24.90 10.32
C GLU A 190 28.35 -24.52 8.85
N THR A 191 27.70 -25.39 8.07
CA THR A 191 27.24 -25.05 6.71
C THR A 191 26.33 -23.82 6.73
N ILE A 192 26.62 -22.86 5.87
CA ILE A 192 25.81 -21.66 5.63
C ILE A 192 25.02 -21.89 4.33
N SER A 193 23.71 -21.69 4.39
CA SER A 193 22.84 -21.60 3.23
C SER A 193 22.24 -20.22 3.14
N SER A 194 22.37 -19.57 1.99
CA SER A 194 21.78 -18.26 1.73
C SER A 194 20.69 -18.40 0.67
N LYS A 195 19.56 -17.77 0.89
CA LYS A 195 18.43 -17.77 -0.04
C LYS A 195 17.87 -16.36 -0.17
N ASP A 196 17.80 -15.87 -1.41
CA ASP A 196 17.15 -14.60 -1.71
C ASP A 196 15.65 -14.80 -1.85
N GLU A 197 14.87 -13.94 -1.20
CA GLU A 197 13.42 -13.91 -1.22
C GLU A 197 12.91 -12.50 -1.53
N ASP A 198 12.12 -12.38 -2.57
CA ASP A 198 11.47 -11.12 -2.93
C ASP A 198 10.26 -10.85 -2.02
N PHE A 199 10.03 -9.59 -1.70
CA PHE A 199 8.90 -9.15 -0.89
C PHE A 199 8.29 -7.87 -1.47
N LEU A 200 6.98 -7.67 -1.27
CA LEU A 200 6.29 -6.41 -1.58
C LEU A 200 6.03 -5.54 -0.33
N ASP A 201 6.19 -6.15 0.85
CA ASP A 201 6.07 -5.51 2.15
C ASP A 201 6.98 -6.22 3.18
N LEU A 202 7.35 -5.51 4.24
CA LEU A 202 8.11 -6.07 5.36
C LEU A 202 7.21 -6.15 6.59
N SER A 203 6.86 -7.38 6.98
CA SER A 203 6.21 -7.64 8.27
C SER A 203 7.28 -7.67 9.36
N VAL A 204 7.25 -6.68 10.25
CA VAL A 204 8.24 -6.53 11.33
C VAL A 204 7.60 -6.82 12.68
N ASP A 205 8.31 -7.60 13.50
CA ASP A 205 7.90 -7.84 14.87
C ASP A 205 8.12 -6.59 15.72
N VAL A 206 7.13 -6.29 16.56
CA VAL A 206 7.14 -5.12 17.44
C VAL A 206 7.27 -5.54 18.89
N GLU A 207 8.28 -5.01 19.56
CA GLU A 207 8.43 -5.07 21.01
C GLU A 207 7.85 -3.81 21.67
N GLN A 208 7.56 -3.89 22.96
CA GLN A 208 7.00 -2.75 23.69
C GLN A 208 8.01 -1.58 23.73
N ASN A 209 7.53 -0.36 23.49
CA ASN A 209 8.33 0.88 23.53
C ASN A 209 9.55 0.87 22.59
N THR A 210 9.42 0.24 21.42
CA THR A 210 10.47 0.19 20.39
C THR A 210 10.30 1.32 19.35
N SER A 211 11.21 1.38 18.38
CA SER A 211 11.08 2.23 17.20
C SER A 211 11.17 1.40 15.92
N ILE A 212 10.56 1.86 14.82
CA ILE A 212 10.65 1.18 13.52
C ILE A 212 12.11 1.04 13.06
N THR A 213 12.97 2.02 13.34
CA THR A 213 14.41 1.91 13.07
C THR A 213 15.05 0.76 13.85
N HIS A 214 14.62 0.52 15.09
CA HIS A 214 15.06 -0.63 15.86
C HIS A 214 14.50 -1.94 15.32
N CYS A 215 13.19 -2.02 15.04
CA CYS A 215 12.55 -3.20 14.46
C CYS A 215 13.22 -3.62 13.13
N LEU A 216 13.49 -2.68 12.23
CA LEU A 216 14.15 -2.97 10.96
C LEU A 216 15.61 -3.42 11.14
N ARG A 217 16.33 -2.89 12.14
CA ARG A 217 17.67 -3.40 12.48
C ARG A 217 17.59 -4.80 13.10
N GLY A 218 16.61 -5.04 13.96
CA GLY A 218 16.32 -6.33 14.58
C GLY A 218 15.94 -7.40 13.55
N PHE A 219 15.15 -7.01 12.55
CA PHE A 219 14.75 -7.87 11.43
C PHE A 219 15.96 -8.41 10.64
N SER A 220 17.05 -7.63 10.54
CA SER A 220 18.30 -8.07 9.91
C SER A 220 19.30 -8.74 10.86
N ASN A 221 19.00 -8.83 12.16
CA ASN A 221 19.88 -9.49 13.11
C ASN A 221 19.69 -11.01 13.08
N THR A 222 20.75 -11.74 13.43
CA THR A 222 20.72 -13.20 13.53
C THR A 222 19.72 -13.65 14.59
N GLU A 223 18.56 -14.15 14.17
CA GLU A 223 17.65 -14.84 15.08
C GLU A 223 18.20 -16.25 15.37
N THR A 224 18.44 -16.56 16.64
CA THR A 224 18.70 -17.95 17.03
C THR A 224 17.35 -18.62 17.18
N LEU A 225 16.93 -19.39 16.17
CA LEU A 225 15.71 -20.18 16.20
C LEU A 225 15.78 -21.19 17.37
N CYS A 226 15.20 -20.82 18.51
CA CYS A 226 15.13 -21.64 19.71
C CYS A 226 13.70 -22.13 19.96
N SER A 227 13.59 -23.36 20.48
CA SER A 227 12.34 -23.97 20.96
C SER A 227 11.23 -24.18 19.90
N GLU A 228 10.27 -23.27 19.76
CA GLU A 228 8.99 -23.46 19.05
C GLU A 228 9.00 -22.95 17.60
N TYR A 229 9.98 -22.13 17.21
CA TYR A 229 10.17 -21.60 15.84
C TYR A 229 11.07 -22.50 14.96
N LYS A 230 11.02 -23.82 15.16
CA LYS A 230 11.94 -24.76 14.49
C LYS A 230 11.70 -24.81 12.98
N TYR A 231 12.73 -24.47 12.22
CA TYR A 231 12.84 -24.74 10.78
C TYR A 231 12.70 -26.24 10.48
N TYR A 232 11.97 -26.58 9.41
CA TYR A 232 11.94 -27.96 8.90
C TYR A 232 13.22 -28.26 8.17
N CYS A 233 14.09 -28.97 8.86
CA CYS A 233 15.28 -29.52 8.24
C CYS A 233 14.89 -30.70 7.35
N GLU A 234 15.19 -30.60 6.05
CA GLU A 234 14.99 -31.65 5.04
C GLU A 234 15.69 -32.98 5.43
N GLU A 235 16.80 -32.89 6.18
CA GLU A 235 17.53 -34.05 6.73
C GLU A 235 16.92 -34.61 8.02
N CYS A 236 16.19 -33.80 8.82
CA CYS A 236 15.64 -34.22 10.13
C CYS A 236 14.11 -34.44 10.16
N ARG A 237 13.40 -34.12 9.08
CA ARG A 237 11.97 -34.45 8.79
C ARG A 237 10.94 -34.24 9.92
N SER A 238 10.84 -33.06 10.56
CA SER A 238 9.68 -32.74 11.43
C SER A 238 9.35 -31.24 11.61
N LYS A 239 8.04 -30.88 11.74
CA LYS A 239 7.46 -29.54 12.06
C LYS A 239 6.46 -29.64 13.23
N GLN A 240 6.09 -28.52 13.88
CA GLN A 240 5.15 -28.44 15.02
C GLN A 240 4.02 -27.39 14.80
N GLU A 241 3.01 -27.37 15.67
CA GLU A 241 1.74 -26.60 15.57
C GLU A 241 1.84 -25.09 15.89
N ALA A 242 0.93 -24.28 15.31
CA ALA A 242 0.79 -22.85 15.56
C ALA A 242 -0.69 -22.39 15.61
N HIS A 243 -0.98 -21.32 16.37
CA HIS A 243 -2.29 -20.67 16.47
C HIS A 243 -2.23 -19.22 15.96
N LYS A 244 -3.19 -18.82 15.10
CA LYS A 244 -3.36 -17.45 14.60
C LYS A 244 -4.55 -16.77 15.29
N ARG A 245 -4.34 -15.63 15.95
CA ARG A 245 -5.41 -14.74 16.44
C ARG A 245 -5.42 -13.48 15.58
N GLY A 246 -6.45 -13.31 14.75
CA GLY A 246 -6.68 -12.08 13.98
C GLY A 246 -7.52 -11.05 14.75
N PRO A 247 -7.32 -9.74 14.54
CA PRO A 247 -8.09 -8.68 15.17
C PRO A 247 -9.47 -8.54 14.51
N ASN A 248 -10.45 -9.34 14.92
CA ASN A 248 -11.81 -9.32 14.34
C ASN A 248 -12.67 -8.12 14.81
N ARG A 249 -12.09 -7.09 15.43
CA ARG A 249 -12.76 -5.86 15.90
C ARG A 249 -11.78 -4.68 15.82
N GLY A 250 -12.17 -3.62 15.13
CA GLY A 250 -11.38 -2.40 14.98
C GLY A 250 -11.99 -1.46 13.94
N HIS A 251 -11.36 -0.30 13.75
CA HIS A 251 -11.67 0.68 12.70
C HIS A 251 -10.35 1.19 12.13
N TYR A 252 -10.28 1.42 10.81
CA TYR A 252 -9.05 1.84 10.15
C TYR A 252 -9.22 3.25 9.57
N ILE A 253 -8.21 4.08 9.79
CA ILE A 253 -8.06 5.41 9.18
C ILE A 253 -6.75 5.45 8.38
N ALA A 254 -6.57 6.46 7.54
CA ALA A 254 -5.31 6.70 6.84
C ALA A 254 -4.80 8.11 7.09
N ILE A 255 -3.52 8.23 7.44
CA ILE A 255 -2.82 9.52 7.56
C ILE A 255 -1.85 9.63 6.41
N VAL A 256 -2.00 10.68 5.60
CA VAL A 256 -1.23 10.84 4.36
C VAL A 256 -0.58 12.21 4.30
N LYS A 257 0.65 12.24 3.77
CA LYS A 257 1.35 13.49 3.50
C LYS A 257 0.95 14.00 2.12
N SER A 258 0.40 15.21 2.05
CA SER A 258 0.17 15.92 0.79
C SER A 258 1.00 17.20 0.78
N HIS A 259 2.05 17.20 -0.04
CA HIS A 259 2.99 18.33 -0.10
C HIS A 259 3.56 18.63 1.30
N ASP A 260 3.26 19.80 1.86
CA ASP A 260 3.83 20.30 3.11
C ASP A 260 2.93 20.09 4.35
N PHE A 261 1.78 19.43 4.19
CA PHE A 261 0.84 19.16 5.29
C PHE A 261 0.35 17.70 5.31
N TRP A 262 -0.34 17.36 6.39
CA TRP A 262 -0.89 16.03 6.63
C TRP A 262 -2.40 16.06 6.62
N LEU A 263 -2.99 14.99 6.11
CA LEU A 263 -4.42 14.78 6.06
C LEU A 263 -4.76 13.45 6.75
N LEU A 264 -5.80 13.47 7.55
CA LEU A 264 -6.45 12.28 8.11
C LEU A 264 -7.69 11.97 7.28
N PHE A 265 -7.76 10.73 6.80
CA PHE A 265 -8.89 10.17 6.09
C PHE A 265 -9.56 9.11 6.97
N ASP A 266 -10.76 9.42 7.43
CA ASP A 266 -11.64 8.50 8.16
C ASP A 266 -12.91 8.30 7.33
N ASP A 267 -12.88 7.28 6.47
CA ASP A 267 -13.93 7.00 5.49
C ASP A 267 -14.35 8.26 4.71
N ASP A 268 -15.55 8.79 4.94
CA ASP A 268 -16.10 9.97 4.26
C ASP A 268 -15.58 11.31 4.82
N ILE A 269 -14.87 11.28 5.94
CA ILE A 269 -14.29 12.44 6.61
C ILE A 269 -12.84 12.64 6.17
N VAL A 270 -12.49 13.89 5.86
CA VAL A 270 -11.14 14.30 5.51
C VAL A 270 -10.80 15.59 6.26
N GLU A 271 -9.76 15.54 7.09
CA GLU A 271 -9.37 16.63 7.96
C GLU A 271 -7.88 16.90 7.85
N LYS A 272 -7.46 18.17 8.02
CA LYS A 272 -6.05 18.50 8.14
C LYS A 272 -5.62 18.21 9.56
N ILE A 273 -4.46 17.58 9.72
CA ILE A 273 -3.86 17.34 11.04
C ILE A 273 -2.48 17.97 11.10
N ASP A 274 -2.05 18.34 12.30
CA ASP A 274 -0.69 18.79 12.54
C ASP A 274 0.27 17.60 12.60
N ALA A 275 1.51 17.81 12.16
CA ALA A 275 2.51 16.73 12.13
C ALA A 275 2.78 16.14 13.53
N GLN A 276 2.60 16.93 14.59
CA GLN A 276 2.73 16.47 15.98
C GLN A 276 1.63 15.49 16.39
N ALA A 277 0.41 15.61 15.83
CA ALA A 277 -0.68 14.68 16.12
C ALA A 277 -0.38 13.25 15.63
N ILE A 278 0.59 13.08 14.72
CA ILE A 278 1.03 11.75 14.27
C ILE A 278 1.66 10.95 15.42
N GLU A 279 2.25 11.63 16.41
CA GLU A 279 2.86 10.99 17.59
C GLU A 279 1.82 10.27 18.46
N GLU A 280 0.54 10.66 18.37
CA GLU A 280 -0.56 9.99 19.07
C GLU A 280 -0.75 8.54 18.59
N PHE A 281 -0.35 8.25 17.34
CA PHE A 281 -0.46 6.93 16.73
C PHE A 281 0.77 6.03 16.98
N TYR A 282 1.74 6.47 17.79
CA TYR A 282 2.86 5.63 18.19
C TYR A 282 2.45 4.53 19.19
N GLY A 283 1.26 4.66 19.79
CA GLY A 283 0.71 3.73 20.77
C GLY A 283 0.76 4.26 22.20
N LEU A 284 0.24 3.48 23.14
CA LEU A 284 0.13 3.89 24.55
C LEU A 284 1.43 3.65 25.32
N THR A 285 1.83 4.67 26.09
CA THR A 285 2.94 4.57 27.05
C THR A 285 2.54 3.91 28.39
N SER A 286 1.23 3.80 28.67
CA SER A 286 0.67 3.14 29.86
C SER A 286 -0.73 2.55 29.59
N ASP A 287 -1.10 1.47 30.28
CA ASP A 287 -2.36 0.70 30.10
C ASP A 287 -2.58 0.11 28.69
N ILE A 288 -1.78 -0.89 28.32
CA ILE A 288 -1.88 -1.66 27.05
C ILE A 288 -3.25 -2.37 26.88
N SER A 289 -4.06 -2.46 27.95
CA SER A 289 -5.40 -3.07 27.91
C SER A 289 -6.51 -2.15 27.39
N LYS A 290 -6.23 -0.86 27.14
CA LYS A 290 -7.19 0.08 26.55
C LYS A 290 -7.04 0.08 25.03
N ASN A 291 -8.15 0.24 24.31
CA ASN A 291 -8.12 0.41 22.86
C ASN A 291 -7.27 1.64 22.53
N SER A 292 -6.20 1.44 21.76
CA SER A 292 -5.35 2.51 21.23
C SER A 292 -5.48 2.56 19.72
N GLU A 293 -5.44 3.78 19.19
CA GLU A 293 -5.22 3.99 17.76
C GLU A 293 -3.71 3.95 17.54
N SER A 294 -3.24 2.94 16.81
CA SER A 294 -1.81 2.72 16.60
C SER A 294 -1.52 2.57 15.10
N GLY A 295 -0.36 3.06 14.67
CA GLY A 295 0.14 2.83 13.32
C GLY A 295 0.26 1.34 13.03
N TYR A 296 -0.30 0.90 11.90
CA TYR A 296 -0.36 -0.52 11.53
C TYR A 296 0.46 -0.83 10.27
N ILE A 297 0.22 -0.09 9.18
CA ILE A 297 0.99 -0.20 7.93
C ILE A 297 1.63 1.16 7.65
N LEU A 298 2.94 1.16 7.41
CA LEU A 298 3.72 2.38 7.18
C LEU A 298 4.26 2.39 5.75
N PHE A 299 3.97 3.45 5.01
CA PHE A 299 4.46 3.66 3.65
C PHE A 299 5.63 4.63 3.66
N TYR A 300 6.82 4.16 3.28
CA TYR A 300 8.02 4.98 3.13
C TYR A 300 8.39 5.08 1.65
N GLN A 301 8.57 6.31 1.15
CA GLN A 301 9.03 6.57 -0.21
C GLN A 301 10.51 7.01 -0.18
N SER A 302 11.34 6.42 -1.04
CA SER A 302 12.72 6.85 -1.24
C SER A 302 12.78 8.29 -1.78
N ARG A 303 13.90 8.98 -1.53
CA ARG A 303 14.15 10.30 -2.13
C ARG A 303 14.77 10.21 -3.52
N ASP A 304 15.39 9.07 -3.82
CA ASP A 304 16.14 8.76 -5.03
C ASP A 304 15.51 7.56 -5.75
#